data_AF-A0A516SE63-F1
#
_entry.id   AF-A0A516SE63-F1
#
_cell.length_a   1.000
_cell.length_b   1.000
_cell.length_c   1.000
_cell.angle_alpha   90.00
_cell.angle_beta   90.00
_cell.angle_gamma   90.00
#
_symmetry.space_group_name_H-M   'P 1'
#
loop_
_entity.id
_entity.type
_entity.pdbx_description
1 polymer ?
#
loop_
_entity_poly.entity_id
_entity_poly.type
_entity_poly.pdbx_seq_one_letter_code
_entity_poly.pdbx_strand_id
1 'polypeptide(L)' 'MKCKEATHLVSAGMDRPLNWRERLGLRWHLLVCHYCSDFSRQLGFLRKVARDKKDH' A
#
# COMPACT_ATOMS: atom_id res chain seq x y z
N MET A 1 -0.30 13.74 -5.10
CA MET A 1 0.57 12.62 -5.49
C MET A 1 0.16 12.11 -6.87
N LYS A 2 1.11 11.59 -7.63
CA LYS A 2 0.85 10.86 -8.88
C LYS A 2 0.71 9.37 -8.59
N CYS A 3 0.11 8.60 -9.51
CA CYS A 3 -0.03 7.15 -9.35
C CYS A 3 1.32 6.46 -9.05
N LYS A 4 2.40 6.88 -9.72
CA LYS A 4 3.76 6.38 -9.47
C LYS A 4 4.19 6.55 -8.01
N GLU A 5 3.90 7.71 -7.43
CA GLU A 5 4.25 8.04 -6.04
C GLU A 5 3.37 7.29 -5.05
N ALA A 6 2.08 7.11 -5.37
CA ALA A 6 1.20 6.25 -4.57
C ALA A 6 1.69 4.79 -4.55
N THR A 7 2.02 4.22 -5.71
CA THR A 7 2.62 2.88 -5.84
C THR A 7 3.91 2.77 -5.03
N HIS A 8 4.78 3.79 -5.10
CA HIS A 8 6.01 3.86 -4.32
C HIS A 8 5.75 3.87 -2.81
N LEU A 9 4.78 4.65 -2.35
CA LEU A 9 4.39 4.70 -0.93
C LEU A 9 3.78 3.38 -0.47
N VAL A 10 2.92 2.73 -1.27
CA VAL A 10 2.36 1.42 -0.92
C VAL A 10 3.48 0.38 -0.76
N SER A 11 4.43 0.35 -1.70
CA SER A 11 5.59 -0.56 -1.63
C SER A 11 6.48 -0.24 -0.43
N ALA A 12 6.81 1.04 -0.23
CA ALA A 12 7.58 1.49 0.93
C ALA A 12 6.86 1.14 2.24
N GLY A 13 5.53 1.15 2.28
CA GLY A 13 4.73 0.73 3.43
C GLY A 13 4.82 -0.75 3.81
N MET A 14 5.42 -1.57 2.93
CA MET A 14 5.73 -2.98 3.22
C MET A 14 7.06 -3.12 3.96
N ASP A 15 8.08 -2.36 3.55
CA ASP A 15 9.41 -2.36 4.17
C ASP A 15 9.50 -1.48 5.42
N ARG A 16 8.91 -0.29 5.37
CA ARG A 16 8.95 0.72 6.44
C ARG A 16 7.55 1.20 6.84
N PRO A 17 7.35 1.61 8.11
CA PRO A 17 6.14 2.35 8.47
C PRO A 17 6.09 3.68 7.72
N LEU A 18 4.94 3.99 7.12
CA LEU A 18 4.68 5.29 6.50
C LEU A 18 4.35 6.34 7.56
N ASN A 19 4.79 7.58 7.34
CA ASN A 19 4.37 8.69 8.19
C ASN A 19 2.87 8.96 8.04
N TRP A 20 2.27 9.54 9.08
CA TRP A 20 0.84 9.87 9.10
C TRP A 20 0.40 10.73 7.91
N ARG A 21 1.22 11.69 7.49
CA ARG A 21 0.96 12.54 6.30
C ARG A 21 0.97 11.74 5.00
N GLU A 22 1.95 10.85 4.81
CA GLU A 22 2.04 9.97 3.63
C GLU A 22 0.83 9.02 3.58
N ARG A 23 0.44 8.47 4.73
CA ARG A 23 -0.70 7.55 4.84
C ARG A 23 -2.03 8.23 4.52
N LEU A 24 -2.23 9.45 5.01
CA LEU A 24 -3.43 10.26 4.71
C LEU A 24 -3.51 10.61 3.23
N GLY A 25 -2.40 11.09 2.66
CA GLY A 25 -2.32 11.37 1.22
C GLY A 25 -2.66 10.12 0.42
N LEU A 26 -1.96 9.01 0.68
CA LEU A 26 -2.18 7.76 -0.02
C LEU A 26 -3.66 7.33 0.05
N ARG A 27 -4.28 7.36 1.24
CA ARG A 27 -5.71 7.05 1.39
C ARG A 27 -6.60 7.91 0.50
N TRP A 28 -6.38 9.22 0.48
CA TRP A 28 -7.14 10.11 -0.40
C TRP A 28 -7.00 9.76 -1.88
N HIS A 29 -5.80 9.40 -2.32
CA HIS A 29 -5.58 9.00 -3.72
C HIS A 29 -6.23 7.67 -4.07
N LEU A 30 -6.19 6.70 -3.16
CA LEU A 30 -6.85 5.39 -3.36
C LEU A 30 -8.38 5.51 -3.46
N LEU A 31 -8.98 6.57 -2.89
CA LEU A 31 -10.42 6.83 -3.02
C LEU A 31 -10.81 7.34 -4.41
N VAL A 32 -9.91 8.08 -5.09
CA VAL A 32 -10.18 8.67 -6.41
C VAL A 32 -9.62 7.83 -7.57
N CYS A 33 -8.59 7.02 -7.31
CA CYS A 33 -7.93 6.21 -8.33
C CYS A 33 -8.17 4.71 -8.07
N HIS A 34 -9.05 4.12 -8.86
CA HIS A 34 -9.38 2.70 -8.78
C HIS A 34 -8.15 1.80 -9.01
N TYR A 35 -7.28 2.16 -9.97
CA TYR A 35 -6.06 1.39 -10.28
C TYR A 35 -5.12 1.27 -9.06
N CYS A 36 -4.83 2.39 -8.40
CA CYS A 36 -4.00 2.38 -7.21
C CYS A 36 -4.69 1.67 -6.05
N SER A 37 -6.01 1.79 -5.92
CA SER A 37 -6.81 1.07 -4.92
C SER A 37 -6.66 -0.45 -5.05
N ASP A 38 -6.81 -0.97 -6.27
CA ASP A 38 -6.68 -2.40 -6.54
C ASP A 38 -5.25 -2.90 -6.29
N PHE A 39 -4.24 -2.13 -6.72
CA PHE A 39 -2.84 -2.41 -6.42
C PHE A 39 -2.56 -2.47 -4.92
N SER A 40 -3.08 -1.51 -4.15
CA SER A 40 -2.92 -1.52 -2.68
C SER A 40 -3.58 -2.73 -2.02
N ARG A 41 -4.71 -3.19 -2.56
CA ARG A 41 -5.40 -4.40 -2.08
C ARG A 41 -4.60 -5.66 -2.41
N GLN A 42 -4.02 -5.73 -3.60
CA GLN A 42 -3.18 -6.84 -4.05
C GLN A 42 -1.91 -6.97 -3.21
N LEU A 43 -1.23 -5.86 -2.91
CA LEU A 43 -0.09 -5.86 -1.99
C LEU A 43 -0.48 -6.18 -0.54
N GLY A 44 -1.66 -5.72 -0.09
CA GLY A 44 -2.21 -6.10 1.22
C GLY A 44 -2.43 -7.61 1.33
N PHE A 45 -2.89 -8.26 0.26
CA PHE A 45 -3.02 -9.70 0.18
C PHE A 45 -1.66 -10.40 0.24
N LEU A 46 -0.68 -9.95 -0.56
CA LEU A 46 0.69 -10.49 -0.50
C LEU A 46 1.27 -10.42 0.91
N ARG A 47 1.09 -9.28 1.60
CA ARG A 47 1.55 -9.10 2.97
C ARG A 47 0.87 -10.04 3.95
N LYS A 48 -0.41 -10.38 3.74
CA LYS A 48 -1.15 -11.33 4.57
C LYS A 48 -0.60 -12.73 4.39
N VAL A 49 -0.41 -13.17 3.15
CA VAL A 49 0.18 -14.49 2.81
C VAL A 49 1.63 -14.61 3.28
N ALA A 50 2.45 -13.56 3.11
CA ALA A 50 3.84 -13.55 3.58
C ALA A 50 3.95 -13.63 5.11
N ARG A 51 2.94 -13.14 5.83
CA ARG A 51 2.87 -13.22 7.29
C ARG A 51 2.37 -14.60 7.76
N ASP A 52 1.47 -15.21 7.00
CA ASP A 52 0.92 -16.55 7.22
C ASP A 52 1.99 -17.65 7.05
N LYS A 53 2.93 -17.48 6.10
CA LYS A 53 4.07 -18.41 5.92
C LYS A 53 5.13 -18.39 7.04
N LYS A 54 5.00 -17.55 8.06
CA LYS A 54 5.91 -17.59 9.23
C LYS A 54 5.47 -18.58 10.32
N ASP A 55 4.34 -19.26 10.14
CA ASP A 55 3.77 -20.24 11.08
C ASP A 55 4.00 -21.72 10.68
N HIS A 56 4.96 -22.03 9.79
CA HIS A 56 5.39 -23.41 9.50
C HIS A 56 6.92 -23.55 9.54
#